data_AF-A0A4Y2G0F1-F1
#
_entry.id   AF-A0A4Y2G0F1-F1
#
_cell.length_a   1.000
_cell.length_b   1.000
_cell.length_c   1.000
_cell.angle_alpha   90.00
_cell.angle_beta   90.00
_cell.angle_gamma   90.00
#
_symmetry.space_group_name_H-M   'P 1'
#
loop_
_entity.id
_entity.type
_entity.pdbx_description
1 polymer ?
#
loop_
_entity_poly.entity_id
_entity_poly.type
_entity_poly.pdbx_seq_one_letter_code
_entity_poly.pdbx_strand_id
1 'polypeptide(L)'
;MSTTGVFVPPALILPRKRMNPLLYKDAPNGTLPLISDTGHMNSHLFIDWLKHFVKHAKSSPEDRVLLIADNHTSHCSLPAVLYCRENHIAFLTLPPHASATAIG
;
A
#
# COMPACT_ATOMS: atom_id res chain seq x y z
N MET A 1 -22.44 21.04 -2.08
CA MET A 1 -21.89 19.75 -2.56
C MET A 1 -20.56 19.54 -1.84
N SER A 2 -20.48 18.55 -0.95
CA SER A 2 -19.21 18.23 -0.27
C SER A 2 -18.46 17.22 -1.11
N THR A 3 -17.28 17.56 -1.59
CA THR A 3 -16.31 16.61 -2.14
C THR A 3 -15.69 15.82 -0.99
N THR A 4 -16.46 14.92 -0.37
CA THR A 4 -15.93 13.98 0.60
C THR A 4 -15.27 12.85 -0.17
N GLY A 5 -14.03 13.06 -0.60
CA GLY A 5 -13.22 12.02 -1.23
C GLY A 5 -13.00 10.86 -0.25
N VAL A 6 -13.29 9.64 -0.68
CA VAL A 6 -12.86 8.44 0.03
C VAL A 6 -11.37 8.28 -0.24
N PHE A 7 -10.55 8.30 0.81
CA PHE A 7 -9.10 8.18 0.71
C PHE A 7 -8.60 7.09 1.66
N VAL A 8 -7.59 6.33 1.21
CA VAL A 8 -6.87 5.38 2.04
C VAL A 8 -5.74 6.12 2.75
N PRO A 9 -5.74 6.24 4.10
CA PRO A 9 -4.68 6.91 4.82
C PRO A 9 -3.29 6.37 4.47
N PRO A 10 -2.24 7.22 4.46
CA PRO A 10 -0.92 6.81 4.03
C PRO A 10 -0.32 5.79 5.00
N ALA A 11 0.71 5.08 4.54
CA ALA A 11 1.62 4.38 5.43
C ALA A 11 2.98 5.08 5.41
N LEU A 12 3.63 5.16 6.57
CA LEU A 12 4.93 5.80 6.71
C LEU A 12 5.94 4.79 7.26
N ILE A 13 6.99 4.52 6.48
CA ILE A 13 8.06 3.59 6.85
C ILE A 13 9.28 4.41 7.31
N LEU A 14 9.78 4.14 8.52
CA LEU A 14 11.00 4.76 9.03
C LEU A 14 12.14 3.73 9.20
N PRO A 15 13.41 4.10 8.90
CA PRO A 15 14.57 3.22 9.09
C PRO A 15 14.88 3.03 10.58
N ARG A 16 14.35 1.99 11.22
CA ARG A 16 14.50 1.70 12.65
C ARG A 16 14.34 0.22 13.00
N LYS A 17 15.04 -0.18 14.07
CA LYS A 17 14.87 -1.47 14.76
C LYS A 17 13.75 -1.49 15.80
N ARG A 18 13.31 -0.32 16.29
CA ARG A 18 12.32 -0.19 17.36
C ARG A 18 11.31 0.91 17.02
N MET A 19 10.04 0.63 17.28
CA MET A 19 8.94 1.57 17.08
C MET A 19 9.00 2.69 18.12
N ASN A 20 8.87 3.94 17.68
CA ASN A 20 8.64 5.09 18.56
C ASN A 20 7.43 5.87 18.03
N PRO A 21 6.26 5.77 18.69
CA PRO A 21 5.03 6.42 18.24
C PRO A 21 5.13 7.94 18.12
N LEU A 22 6.00 8.60 18.91
CA LEU A 22 6.16 10.06 18.89
C LEU A 22 6.66 10.58 17.54
N LEU A 23 7.28 9.73 16.73
CA LEU A 23 7.79 10.10 15.42
C LEU A 23 6.70 10.19 14.34
N TYR A 24 5.49 9.72 14.67
CA TYR A 24 4.31 9.78 13.81
C TYR A 24 3.27 10.75 14.38
N LYS A 25 3.62 11.52 15.41
CA LYS A 25 2.68 12.37 16.17
C LYS A 25 1.92 13.35 15.29
N ASP A 26 2.59 13.91 14.29
CA ASP A 26 2.02 14.92 13.38
C ASP A 26 1.64 14.33 12.02
N ALA A 27 1.61 12.99 11.90
CA ALA A 27 1.17 12.32 10.68
C ALA A 27 -0.35 12.46 10.49
N PRO A 28 -0.85 12.42 9.23
CA PRO A 28 -2.28 12.44 8.96
C PRO A 28 -3.05 11.37 9.76
N ASN A 29 -4.28 11.69 10.14
CA ASN A 29 -5.13 10.75 10.87
C ASN A 29 -5.33 9.44 10.10
N GLY A 30 -5.16 8.32 10.80
CA GLY A 30 -5.24 6.99 10.21
C GLY A 30 -3.95 6.51 9.54
N THR A 31 -2.85 7.29 9.57
CA THR A 31 -1.56 6.84 9.03
C THR A 31 -1.17 5.50 9.65
N LEU A 32 -0.74 4.55 8.82
CA LEU A 32 -0.17 3.29 9.28
C LEU A 32 1.34 3.47 9.58
N PRO A 33 1.76 3.42 10.85
CA PRO A 33 3.18 3.51 11.20
C PRO A 33 3.87 2.17 10.93
N LEU A 34 4.91 2.19 10.10
CA LEU A 34 5.73 1.03 9.76
C LEU A 34 7.21 1.34 10.01
N ILE A 35 7.98 0.31 10.30
CA ILE A 35 9.44 0.41 10.45
C ILE A 35 10.12 -0.73 9.71
N SER A 36 11.30 -0.47 9.16
CA SER A 36 12.21 -1.49 8.65
C SER A 36 13.64 -1.08 8.95
N ASP A 37 14.58 -2.02 8.95
CA ASP A 37 16.00 -1.70 9.17
C ASP A 37 16.56 -0.75 8.10
N THR A 38 16.05 -0.85 6.87
CA THR A 38 16.49 -0.04 5.72
C THR A 38 15.65 1.21 5.48
N GLY A 39 14.47 1.32 6.12
CA GLY A 39 13.48 2.35 5.81
C GLY A 39 12.71 2.12 4.51
N HIS A 40 12.95 1.01 3.81
CA HIS A 40 12.25 0.65 2.59
C HIS A 40 11.15 -0.39 2.84
N MET A 41 10.24 -0.50 1.86
CA MET A 41 9.21 -1.53 1.82
C MET A 41 9.84 -2.93 1.71
N ASN A 42 9.22 -3.91 2.37
CA ASN A 42 9.53 -5.32 2.18
C ASN A 42 8.22 -6.11 2.10
N SER A 43 8.31 -7.40 1.75
CA SER A 43 7.11 -8.23 1.51
C SER A 43 6.21 -8.36 2.75
N HIS A 44 6.76 -8.38 3.96
CA HIS A 44 5.97 -8.45 5.19
C HIS A 44 5.21 -7.15 5.46
N LEU A 45 5.92 -6.02 5.39
CA LEU A 45 5.31 -4.69 5.52
C LEU A 45 4.27 -4.43 4.45
N PHE A 46 4.48 -4.95 3.24
CA PHE A 46 3.49 -4.83 2.15
C PHE A 46 2.18 -5.57 2.47
N ILE A 47 2.24 -6.73 3.12
CA ILE A 47 1.03 -7.43 3.59
C ILE A 47 0.29 -6.61 4.65
N ASP A 48 1.02 -6.03 5.60
CA ASP A 48 0.39 -5.17 6.63
C ASP A 48 -0.23 -3.92 6.01
N TRP A 49 0.43 -3.35 5.00
CA TRP A 49 -0.14 -2.29 4.19
C TRP A 49 -1.38 -2.74 3.41
N LEU A 50 -1.40 -3.94 2.82
CA LEU A 50 -2.57 -4.47 2.11
C LEU A 50 -3.79 -4.64 3.03
N LYS A 51 -3.59 -5.11 4.26
CA LYS A 51 -4.67 -5.20 5.26
C LYS A 51 -5.24 -3.83 5.59
N HIS A 52 -4.37 -2.84 5.76
CA HIS A 52 -4.77 -1.45 5.95
C HIS A 52 -5.51 -0.91 4.73
N PHE A 53 -5.01 -1.19 3.52
CA PHE A 53 -5.66 -0.81 2.27
C PHE A 53 -7.08 -1.38 2.17
N VAL A 54 -7.27 -2.69 2.37
CA VAL A 54 -8.59 -3.34 2.33
C VAL A 54 -9.55 -2.72 3.35
N LYS A 55 -9.09 -2.47 4.58
CA LYS A 55 -9.89 -1.84 5.64
C LYS A 55 -10.49 -0.49 5.23
N HIS A 56 -9.76 0.28 4.42
CA HIS A 56 -10.17 1.63 4.00
C HIS A 56 -10.82 1.66 2.63
N ALA A 57 -10.33 0.87 1.67
CA ALA A 57 -10.87 0.76 0.32
C ALA A 57 -12.22 0.01 0.29
N LYS A 58 -12.46 -0.89 1.25
CA LYS A 58 -13.72 -1.64 1.42
C LYS A 58 -14.19 -2.33 0.14
N SER A 59 -13.27 -2.96 -0.57
CA SER A 59 -13.57 -3.72 -1.78
C SER A 59 -14.57 -4.84 -1.50
N SER A 60 -15.48 -5.07 -2.45
CA SER A 60 -16.49 -6.15 -2.40
C SER A 60 -16.57 -6.87 -3.75
N PRO A 61 -17.30 -8.00 -3.83
CA PRO A 61 -17.55 -8.66 -5.11
C PRO A 61 -18.23 -7.74 -6.14
N GLU A 62 -19.11 -6.85 -5.67
CA GLU A 62 -19.90 -5.88 -6.45
C GLU A 62 -19.12 -4.58 -6.73
N ASP A 63 -18.22 -4.19 -5.84
CA ASP A 63 -17.40 -2.98 -5.94
C ASP A 63 -15.90 -3.33 -5.82
N ARG A 64 -15.33 -3.80 -6.94
CA ARG A 64 -13.94 -4.27 -7.00
C ARG A 64 -12.97 -3.11 -7.09
N VAL A 65 -11.82 -3.24 -6.43
CA VAL A 65 -10.77 -2.23 -6.44
C VAL A 65 -9.60 -2.69 -7.31
N LEU A 66 -9.08 -1.79 -8.14
CA LEU A 66 -7.84 -1.99 -8.88
C LEU A 66 -6.67 -1.40 -8.08
N LEU A 67 -5.72 -2.25 -7.71
CA LEU A 67 -4.45 -1.83 -7.12
C LEU A 67 -3.35 -1.92 -8.17
N ILE A 68 -2.74 -0.77 -8.47
CA ILE A 68 -1.59 -0.67 -9.38
C ILE A 68 -0.34 -0.44 -8.53
N ALA A 69 0.66 -1.32 -8.68
CA ALA A 69 1.95 -1.18 -8.03
C ALA A 69 3.08 -1.11 -9.07
N ASP A 70 4.22 -0.54 -8.68
CA ASP A 70 5.44 -0.70 -9.46
C ASP A 70 5.94 -2.15 -9.40
N ASN A 71 6.86 -2.52 -10.30
CA ASN A 71 7.39 -3.89 -10.39
C ASN A 71 8.36 -4.28 -9.26
N HIS A 72 8.36 -3.59 -8.13
CA HIS A 72 9.31 -3.92 -7.07
C HIS A 72 9.00 -5.30 -6.48
N THR A 73 10.03 -6.13 -6.30
CA THR A 73 9.90 -7.54 -5.92
C THR A 73 9.17 -7.76 -4.59
N SER A 74 9.15 -6.76 -3.71
CA SER A 74 8.35 -6.79 -2.46
C SER A 74 6.85 -6.88 -2.69
N HIS A 75 6.35 -6.40 -3.83
CA HIS A 75 4.92 -6.34 -4.15
C HIS A 75 4.38 -7.67 -4.71
N CYS A 76 5.25 -8.52 -5.26
CA CYS A 76 4.88 -9.74 -5.99
C CYS A 76 5.03 -11.03 -5.17
N SER A 77 4.84 -10.97 -3.85
CA SER A 77 4.87 -12.18 -3.03
C SER A 77 3.58 -13.00 -3.22
N LEU A 78 3.67 -14.34 -3.20
CA LEU A 78 2.49 -15.22 -3.28
C LEU A 78 1.42 -14.89 -2.22
N PRO A 79 1.77 -14.63 -0.94
CA PRO A 79 0.78 -14.21 0.05
C PRO A 79 0.05 -12.92 -0.31
N ALA A 80 0.73 -11.96 -0.94
CA ALA A 80 0.12 -10.69 -1.33
C ALA A 80 -0.90 -10.88 -2.45
N VAL A 81 -0.55 -11.69 -3.46
CA VAL A 81 -1.45 -12.01 -4.58
C VAL A 81 -2.69 -12.76 -4.10
N LEU A 82 -2.52 -13.76 -3.23
CA LEU A 82 -3.64 -14.51 -2.66
C LEU A 82 -4.54 -13.60 -1.83
N TYR A 83 -3.95 -12.75 -0.99
CA TYR A 83 -4.70 -11.79 -0.17
C TYR A 83 -5.51 -10.81 -1.03
N CYS A 84 -4.92 -10.26 -2.10
CA CYS A 84 -5.64 -9.39 -3.04
C CYS A 84 -6.84 -10.13 -3.68
N ARG A 85 -6.63 -11.37 -4.13
CA ARG A 85 -7.70 -12.19 -4.74
C ARG A 85 -8.85 -12.45 -3.78
N GLU A 86 -8.55 -12.82 -2.54
CA GLU A 86 -9.55 -13.08 -1.49
C GLU A 86 -10.36 -11.84 -1.12
N ASN A 87 -9.77 -10.64 -1.25
CA ASN A 87 -10.40 -9.37 -0.90
C ASN A 87 -10.91 -8.59 -2.12
N HIS A 88 -11.14 -9.25 -3.26
CA HIS A 88 -11.70 -8.65 -4.48
C HIS A 88 -10.88 -7.47 -5.04
N ILE A 89 -9.56 -7.52 -4.85
CA ILE A 89 -8.61 -6.57 -5.42
C ILE A 89 -8.03 -7.16 -6.70
N ALA A 90 -8.24 -6.47 -7.82
CA ALA A 90 -7.49 -6.71 -9.04
C ALA A 90 -6.09 -6.11 -8.86
N PHE A 91 -5.06 -6.94 -8.86
CA PHE A 91 -3.68 -6.49 -8.64
C PHE A 91 -2.90 -6.45 -9.96
N LEU A 92 -2.44 -5.25 -10.34
CA LEU A 92 -1.68 -4.99 -11.55
C LEU A 92 -0.29 -4.46 -11.17
N THR A 93 0.76 -5.04 -11.75
CA THR A 93 2.12 -4.51 -11.63
C THR A 93 2.55 -3.93 -12.96
N LEU A 94 3.14 -2.74 -12.94
CA LEU A 94 3.72 -2.13 -14.13
C LEU A 94 4.94 -2.94 -14.59
N PRO A 95 5.25 -2.99 -15.90
CA PRO A 95 6.47 -3.64 -16.36
C PRO A 95 7.73 -2.92 -15.83
N PRO A 96 8.84 -3.65 -15.62
CA PRO A 96 10.10 -3.03 -15.20
C PRO A 96 10.52 -1.95 -16.22
N HIS A 97 10.94 -0.79 -15.71
CA HIS A 97 11.31 0.42 -16.49
C HIS A 97 10.16 1.16 -17.19
N ALA A 98 8.91 1.07 -16.73
CA ALA A 98 7.80 1.93 -17.15
C ALA A 98 7.90 3.40 -16.67
N SER A 99 9.12 3.94 -16.56
CA SER A 99 9.40 5.35 -16.25
C SER A 99 9.59 6.18 -17.53
N ALA A 100 9.44 5.57 -18.71
CA ALA A 100 9.67 6.22 -20.00
C ALA A 100 8.57 7.24 -20.33
N THR A 101 8.98 8.50 -20.25
CA THR A 101 8.46 9.70 -20.92
C THR A 101 7.53 9.41 -22.10
N ALA A 102 6.29 9.92 -22.01
CA ALA A 102 5.47 10.16 -23.20
C ALA A 102 6.14 11.27 -24.01
N ILE A 103 7.00 10.91 -24.97
CA ILE A 103 7.34 11.77 -26.09
C ILE A 103 6.23 11.60 -27.14
N GLY A 104 5.28 12.53 -27.11
CA GLY A 104 4.45 12.86 -28.27
C GLY A 104 5.14 13.89 -29.13
#